data_AF-A0A954G537-F1
#
_entry.id   AF-A0A954G537-F1
#
_cell.length_a   1.000
_cell.length_b   1.000
_cell.length_c   1.000
_cell.angle_alpha   90.00
_cell.angle_beta   90.00
_cell.angle_gamma   90.00
#
_symmetry.space_group_name_H-M   'P 1'
#
loop_
_entity.id
_entity.type
_entity.pdbx_description
1 polymer ?
#
loop_
_entity_poly.entity_id
_entity_poly.type
_entity_poly.pdbx_seq_one_letter_code
_entity_poly.pdbx_strand_id
1 'polypeptide(L)'
;AVVALTCAGLGEDPAVQRGREYLQQPHPPLELSPGQRAEYHFYGRFYATHAAWQAGKPAWDRWYPIVRNELLAQQSTSGAWHDASIGDEYATAMALIVLQFPYGNVPLLAMR
;
A
#
# COMPACT_ATOMS: atom_id res chain seq x y z
N ALA A 1 -10.01 7.64 -1.37
CA ALA A 1 -11.33 7.75 -0.70
C ALA A 1 -11.41 6.91 0.58
N VAL A 2 -11.28 5.57 0.53
CA VAL A 2 -11.41 4.65 1.69
C VAL A 2 -10.67 5.13 2.94
N VAL A 3 -9.38 5.46 2.79
CA VAL A 3 -8.53 5.92 3.90
C VAL A 3 -9.04 7.22 4.53
N ALA A 4 -9.30 8.24 3.71
CA ALA A 4 -9.75 9.55 4.16
C ALA A 4 -11.13 9.47 4.84
N LEU A 5 -12.07 8.72 4.26
CA LEU A 5 -13.40 8.52 4.83
C LEU A 5 -13.34 7.75 6.16
N THR A 6 -12.46 6.76 6.26
CA THR A 6 -12.24 6.04 7.53
C THR A 6 -11.70 6.99 8.61
N CYS A 7 -10.73 7.86 8.28
CA CYS A 7 -10.23 8.88 9.20
C CYS A 7 -11.28 9.93 9.60
N ALA A 8 -12.25 10.20 8.73
CA ALA A 8 -13.37 11.09 9.02
C ALA A 8 -14.45 10.44 9.91
N GLY A 9 -14.25 9.22 10.42
CA GLY A 9 -15.22 8.50 11.24
C GLY A 9 -16.31 7.77 10.44
N LEU A 10 -16.19 7.72 9.11
CA LEU A 10 -17.16 7.07 8.21
C LEU A 10 -16.75 5.64 7.87
N GLY A 11 -16.04 4.95 8.78
CA GLY A 11 -15.53 3.59 8.55
C GLY A 11 -16.63 2.57 8.23
N GLU A 12 -17.83 2.76 8.79
CA GLU A 12 -19.00 1.89 8.60
C GLU A 12 -19.89 2.31 7.42
N ASP A 13 -19.52 3.36 6.69
CA ASP A 13 -20.27 3.77 5.51
C ASP A 13 -20.26 2.66 4.44
N PRO A 14 -21.40 2.32 3.82
CA PRO A 14 -21.47 1.26 2.81
C PRO A 14 -20.50 1.45 1.65
N ALA A 15 -20.17 2.69 1.26
CA ALA A 15 -19.19 2.96 0.22
C ALA A 15 -17.75 2.61 0.67
N VAL A 16 -17.43 2.84 1.94
CA VAL A 16 -16.13 2.44 2.52
C VAL A 16 -16.02 0.92 2.59
N GLN A 17 -17.09 0.24 2.99
CA GLN A 17 -17.12 -1.23 3.05
C GLN A 17 -16.93 -1.87 1.67
N ARG A 18 -17.66 -1.41 0.64
CA ARG A 18 -17.43 -1.87 -0.75
C ARG A 18 -16.01 -1.60 -1.24
N GLY A 19 -15.44 -0.46 -0.88
CA GLY A 19 -14.05 -0.13 -1.21
C GLY A 19 -13.04 -1.07 -0.55
N ARG A 20 -13.27 -1.45 0.72
CA ARG A 20 -12.44 -2.44 1.43
C ARG A 20 -12.57 -3.83 0.82
N GLU A 21 -13.78 -4.25 0.47
CA GLU A 21 -14.02 -5.52 -0.21
C GLU A 21 -13.29 -5.59 -1.55
N TYR A 22 -13.35 -4.52 -2.35
CA TYR A 22 -12.60 -4.42 -3.60
C TYR A 22 -11.09 -4.62 -3.38
N LEU A 23 -10.51 -3.93 -2.38
CA LEU A 23 -9.09 -4.03 -2.05
C LEU A 23 -8.64 -5.41 -1.53
N GLN A 24 -9.59 -6.23 -1.05
CA GLN A 24 -9.31 -7.60 -0.60
C GLN A 24 -9.35 -8.63 -1.72
N GLN A 25 -9.86 -8.27 -2.89
CA GLN A 25 -9.87 -9.18 -4.03
C GLN A 25 -8.42 -9.46 -4.45
N PRO A 26 -8.12 -10.68 -4.94
CA PRO A 26 -6.85 -10.94 -5.58
C PRO A 26 -6.78 -10.04 -6.81
N HIS A 27 -6.15 -8.88 -6.66
CA HIS A 27 -5.70 -8.14 -7.80
C HIS A 27 -4.58 -9.00 -8.38
N PRO A 28 -4.68 -9.42 -9.66
CA PRO A 28 -3.65 -10.24 -10.26
C PRO A 28 -2.30 -9.61 -9.92
N PRO A 29 -1.29 -10.40 -9.47
CA PRO A 29 0.06 -9.88 -9.45
C PRO A 29 0.24 -9.32 -10.84
N LEU A 30 0.50 -8.03 -10.93
CA LEU A 30 0.73 -7.40 -12.21
C LEU A 30 1.94 -8.17 -12.77
N GLU A 31 1.69 -9.18 -13.60
CA GLU A 31 2.62 -9.81 -14.55
C GLU A 31 2.97 -8.78 -15.62
N LEU A 32 3.26 -7.57 -15.14
CA LEU A 32 3.69 -6.46 -15.90
C LEU A 32 5.18 -6.44 -15.63
N SER A 33 5.94 -6.61 -16.70
CA SER A 33 7.38 -6.42 -16.66
C SER A 33 7.72 -5.11 -15.92
N PRO A 34 8.93 -4.94 -15.36
CA PRO A 34 9.32 -3.72 -14.66
C PRO A 34 9.04 -2.40 -15.40
N GLY A 35 8.89 -2.43 -16.74
CA GLY A 35 8.49 -1.30 -17.59
C GLY A 35 6.98 -1.14 -17.86
N GLN A 36 6.14 -2.02 -17.32
CA GLN A 36 4.69 -2.01 -17.47
C GLN A 36 3.95 -1.80 -16.13
N ARG A 37 4.66 -1.53 -15.03
CA ARG A 37 4.00 -1.24 -13.74
C ARG A 37 2.92 -0.18 -13.95
N ALA A 38 1.79 -0.37 -13.27
CA ALA A 38 0.71 0.60 -13.28
C ALA A 38 1.26 2.00 -12.93
N GLU A 39 0.76 3.04 -13.59
CA GLU A 39 1.23 4.43 -13.53
C GLU A 39 1.37 5.01 -12.10
N TYR A 40 0.72 4.38 -11.11
CA TYR A 40 0.74 4.78 -9.69
C TYR A 40 1.01 3.59 -8.77
N HIS A 41 1.90 2.67 -9.15
CA HIS A 41 2.17 1.43 -8.41
C HIS A 41 2.49 1.67 -6.93
N PHE A 42 3.54 2.46 -6.64
CA PHE A 42 3.98 2.72 -5.25
C PHE A 42 2.95 3.51 -4.45
N TYR A 43 2.29 4.48 -5.08
CA TYR A 43 1.18 5.22 -4.49
C TYR A 43 0.02 4.31 -4.09
N GLY A 44 -0.36 3.40 -4.98
CA GLY A 44 -1.41 2.41 -4.74
C GLY A 44 -1.06 1.47 -3.60
N ARG A 45 0.18 0.96 -3.55
CA ARG A 45 0.66 0.12 -2.44
C ARG A 45 0.65 0.85 -1.11
N PHE A 46 1.02 2.13 -1.10
CA PHE A 46 0.93 2.96 0.11
C PHE A 46 -0.52 3.05 0.63
N TYR A 47 -1.48 3.47 -0.19
CA TYR A 47 -2.87 3.63 0.27
C TYR A 47 -3.59 2.31 0.54
N ALA A 48 -3.27 1.23 -0.18
CA ALA A 48 -3.80 -0.10 0.11
C ALA A 48 -3.27 -0.63 1.45
N THR A 49 -1.98 -0.41 1.75
CA THR A 49 -1.39 -0.74 3.06
C THR A 49 -2.08 0.03 4.18
N HIS A 50 -2.31 1.32 3.95
CA HIS A 50 -3.00 2.15 4.92
C HIS A 50 -4.45 1.70 5.17
N ALA A 51 -5.18 1.35 4.12
CA ALA A 51 -6.54 0.82 4.23
C ALA A 51 -6.58 -0.52 4.96
N ALA A 52 -5.62 -1.42 4.69
CA ALA A 52 -5.51 -2.71 5.38
C ALA A 52 -5.20 -2.54 6.86
N TRP A 53 -4.34 -1.59 7.21
CA TRP A 53 -4.04 -1.24 8.61
C TRP A 53 -5.30 -0.75 9.34
N GLN A 54 -6.04 0.18 8.74
CA GLN A 54 -7.29 0.72 9.32
C GLN A 54 -8.40 -0.33 9.44
N ALA A 55 -8.43 -1.33 8.56
CA ALA A 55 -9.40 -2.43 8.61
C ALA A 55 -9.09 -3.47 9.71
N GLY A 56 -7.94 -3.35 10.39
CA GLY A 56 -7.57 -4.17 11.53
C GLY A 56 -6.91 -5.50 11.17
N LYS A 57 -6.62 -6.28 12.23
CA LYS A 57 -5.75 -7.47 12.18
C LYS A 57 -6.05 -8.46 11.04
N PRO A 58 -7.31 -8.87 10.77
CA PRO A 58 -7.57 -9.84 9.71
C PRO A 58 -7.20 -9.34 8.31
N ALA A 59 -7.44 -8.06 8.02
CA ALA A 59 -7.08 -7.47 6.74
C ALA A 59 -5.56 -7.24 6.66
N TRP A 60 -4.97 -6.78 7.75
CA TRP A 60 -3.53 -6.58 7.89
C TRP A 60 -2.72 -7.86 7.65
N ASP A 61 -3.06 -8.94 8.34
CA ASP A 61 -2.34 -10.23 8.27
C ASP A 61 -2.41 -10.85 6.87
N ARG A 62 -3.47 -10.55 6.11
CA ARG A 62 -3.58 -10.95 4.70
C ARG A 62 -2.73 -10.08 3.78
N TRP A 63 -2.78 -8.76 3.96
CA TRP A 63 -2.17 -7.79 3.04
C TRP A 63 -0.66 -7.66 3.23
N TYR A 64 -0.21 -7.43 4.46
CA TYR A 64 1.15 -6.95 4.70
C TYR A 64 2.24 -7.95 4.25
N PRO A 65 2.13 -9.27 4.49
CA PRO A 65 3.12 -10.22 3.99
C PRO A 65 3.27 -10.19 2.47
N ILE A 66 2.18 -9.96 1.74
CA ILE A 66 2.17 -9.93 0.27
C ILE A 66 2.94 -8.70 -0.22
N VAL A 67 2.54 -7.49 0.20
CA VAL A 67 3.18 -6.25 -0.26
C VAL A 67 4.63 -6.15 0.21
N ARG A 68 4.95 -6.66 1.41
CA ARG A 68 6.33 -6.71 1.90
C ARG A 68 7.20 -7.57 0.98
N ASN A 69 6.75 -8.78 0.68
CA ASN A 69 7.53 -9.70 -0.17
C ASN A 69 7.67 -9.15 -1.59
N GLU A 70 6.60 -8.54 -2.13
CA GLU A 70 6.61 -7.83 -3.41
C GLU A 70 7.67 -6.72 -3.44
N LEU A 71 7.66 -5.81 -2.45
CA LEU A 71 8.61 -4.71 -2.39
C LEU A 71 10.04 -5.20 -2.20
N LEU A 72 10.29 -6.18 -1.32
CA LEU A 72 11.63 -6.74 -1.14
C LEU A 72 12.17 -7.40 -2.41
N ALA A 73 11.32 -8.06 -3.21
CA ALA A 73 11.73 -8.65 -4.49
C ALA A 73 12.02 -7.59 -5.57
N GLN A 74 11.44 -6.40 -5.47
CA GLN A 74 11.65 -5.29 -6.40
C GLN A 74 12.86 -4.41 -6.06
N GLN A 75 13.42 -4.55 -4.85
CA GLN A 75 14.54 -3.72 -4.42
C GLN A 75 15.78 -4.03 -5.28
N SER A 76 16.39 -2.98 -5.81
CA SER A 76 17.64 -3.11 -6.57
C SER A 76 18.83 -3.42 -5.65
N THR A 77 19.96 -3.78 -6.25
CA THR A 77 21.22 -3.99 -5.51
C THR A 77 21.76 -2.72 -4.85
N SER A 78 21.37 -1.52 -5.32
CA SER A 78 21.69 -0.26 -4.66
C SER A 78 20.76 0.06 -3.48
N GLY A 79 19.75 -0.77 -3.24
CA GLY A 79 18.74 -0.58 -2.20
C GLY A 79 17.56 0.29 -2.62
N ALA A 80 17.52 0.77 -3.87
CA ALA A 80 16.48 1.64 -4.39
C ALA A 80 15.33 0.84 -5.04
N TRP A 81 14.17 1.50 -5.16
CA TRP A 81 13.07 1.02 -6.00
C TRP A 81 12.98 1.86 -7.26
N HIS A 82 12.84 1.20 -8.40
CA HIS A 82 12.78 1.88 -9.68
C HIS A 82 11.35 2.27 -10.05
N ASP A 83 11.14 3.50 -10.55
CA ASP A 83 9.88 3.93 -11.17
C ASP A 83 10.18 4.84 -12.36
N ALA A 84 9.83 4.39 -13.56
CA ALA A 84 10.12 5.10 -14.80
C ALA A 84 9.19 6.31 -15.04
N SER A 85 8.06 6.39 -14.35
CA SER A 85 7.06 7.46 -14.53
C SER A 85 7.32 8.64 -13.59
N ILE A 86 7.68 8.37 -12.33
CA ILE A 86 7.84 9.41 -11.29
C ILE A 86 9.29 9.59 -10.86
N GLY A 87 10.07 8.50 -10.76
CA GLY A 87 11.46 8.51 -10.33
C GLY A 87 11.76 7.63 -9.11
N ASP A 88 13.03 7.26 -8.98
CA ASP A 88 13.50 6.28 -8.00
C ASP A 88 13.47 6.81 -6.57
N GLU A 89 13.67 8.13 -6.37
CA GLU A 89 13.58 8.77 -5.06
C GLU A 89 12.17 8.64 -4.48
N TYR A 90 11.16 8.89 -5.32
CA TYR A 90 9.75 8.76 -4.94
C TYR A 90 9.39 7.31 -4.60
N ALA A 91 9.75 6.39 -5.50
CA ALA A 91 9.48 4.97 -5.34
C ALA A 91 10.14 4.41 -4.07
N THR A 92 11.41 4.78 -3.85
CA THR A 92 12.18 4.37 -2.68
C THR A 92 11.54 4.92 -1.40
N ALA A 93 11.16 6.20 -1.36
CA ALA A 93 10.50 6.78 -0.20
C ALA A 93 9.17 6.06 0.12
N MET A 94 8.33 5.81 -0.89
CA MET A 94 7.04 5.12 -0.71
C MET A 94 7.21 3.67 -0.27
N ALA A 95 8.15 2.92 -0.87
CA ALA A 95 8.44 1.54 -0.49
C ALA A 95 8.92 1.46 0.97
N LEU A 96 9.82 2.36 1.37
CA LEU A 96 10.30 2.42 2.75
C LEU A 96 9.18 2.75 3.74
N ILE A 97 8.28 3.68 3.41
CA ILE A 97 7.11 3.99 4.26
C ILE A 97 6.23 2.74 4.44
N VAL A 98 5.94 2.01 3.36
CA VAL A 98 5.17 0.76 3.44
C VAL A 98 5.89 -0.28 4.29
N LEU A 99 7.19 -0.48 4.09
CA LEU A 99 7.97 -1.45 4.86
C LEU A 99 8.07 -1.07 6.35
N GLN A 100 7.96 0.21 6.69
CA GLN A 100 8.05 0.70 8.06
C GLN A 100 6.72 0.65 8.85
N PHE A 101 5.59 0.35 8.20
CA PHE A 101 4.27 0.31 8.84
C PHE A 101 4.21 -0.51 10.15
N PRO A 102 4.77 -1.73 10.24
CA PRO A 102 4.69 -2.54 11.47
C PRO A 102 5.38 -1.92 12.68
N TYR A 103 6.35 -1.03 12.45
CA TYR A 103 7.08 -0.38 13.54
C TYR A 103 6.30 0.80 14.14
N GLY A 104 5.12 1.13 13.62
CA GLY A 104 4.32 2.26 14.09
C GLY A 104 4.95 3.62 13.79
N ASN A 105 5.97 3.67 12.93
CA ASN A 105 6.75 4.86 12.63
C ASN A 105 6.16 5.73 11.51
N VAL A 106 5.00 5.36 10.96
CA VAL A 106 4.42 6.06 9.80
C VAL A 106 3.61 7.28 10.29
N PRO A 107 4.03 8.53 10.00
CA PRO A 107 3.46 9.70 10.66
C PRO A 107 2.09 10.15 10.15
N LEU A 108 1.49 9.53 9.13
CA LEU A 108 0.54 10.28 8.32
C LEU A 108 -0.92 10.28 8.79
N LEU A 109 -1.38 9.30 9.57
CA LEU A 109 -2.76 9.26 10.08
C LEU A 109 -2.84 8.48 11.40
N ALA A 110 -2.16 8.99 12.44
CA ALA A 110 -2.25 8.44 13.79
C ALA A 110 -3.71 8.50 14.30
N MET A 111 -4.46 7.43 14.08
CA MET A 111 -5.68 7.16 14.83
C MET A 111 -5.25 6.61 16.19
N ARG A 112 -5.39 7.45 17.22
CA ARG A 112 -5.52 6.98 18.61
C ARG A 112 -6.93 6.46 18.84
#